data_AF-A0AAW2RMT8-F1
#
_entry.id   AF-A0AAW2RMT8-F1
#
_cell.length_a   1.000
_cell.length_b   1.000
_cell.length_c   1.000
_cell.angle_alpha   90.00
_cell.angle_beta   90.00
_cell.angle_gamma   90.00
#
_symmetry.space_group_name_H-M   'P 1'
#
loop_
_entity.id
_entity.type
_entity.pdbx_description
1 polymer ?
#
loop_
_entity_poly.entity_id
_entity_poly.type
_entity_poly.pdbx_seq_one_letter_code
_entity_poly.pdbx_strand_id
1 'polypeptide(L)'
;MAASVCELKWISYLLQDFGVSCSLSIALFCDNKATLHITTNPMFHKLTKHIEIDCHVVRDAYKDGFVSPTHVRGTAQIADMFTKAFPPKSFASLVSKLGLVSLDPSPTCGGAVKIYDLLLEQNQQQSHGAGTDADL
;
A
#
# COMPACT_ATOMS: atom_id res chain seq x y z
N MET A 1 -5.29 11.29 -0.81
CA MET A 1 -3.99 11.58 -1.47
C MET A 1 -3.36 12.87 -0.94
N ALA A 2 -4.06 14.01 -0.92
CA ALA A 2 -3.50 15.26 -0.40
C ALA A 2 -3.01 15.16 1.05
N ALA A 3 -3.83 14.64 1.96
CA ALA A 3 -3.43 14.37 3.35
C ALA A 3 -2.17 13.50 3.43
N SER A 4 -2.11 12.40 2.67
CA SER A 4 -0.93 11.52 2.60
C SER A 4 0.32 12.26 2.11
N VAL A 5 0.19 13.17 1.15
CA VAL A 5 1.32 14.01 0.69
C VAL A 5 1.77 14.99 1.78
N CYS A 6 0.83 15.60 2.52
CA CYS A 6 1.15 16.45 3.65
C CYS A 6 1.87 15.69 4.77
N GLU A 7 1.40 14.49 5.11
CA GLU A 7 2.03 13.60 6.09
C GLU A 7 3.43 13.19 5.63
N LEU A 8 3.60 12.83 4.35
CA LEU A 8 4.92 12.51 3.78
C LEU A 8 5.87 13.71 3.87
N LYS A 9 5.42 14.93 3.56
CA LYS A 9 6.24 16.13 3.72
C LYS A 9 6.65 16.33 5.18
N TRP A 10 5.70 16.18 6.10
CA TRP A 10 5.96 16.30 7.53
C TRP A 10 6.98 15.26 8.03
N ILE A 11 6.80 13.99 7.67
CA ILE A 11 7.75 12.91 8.01
C ILE A 11 9.13 13.20 7.38
N SER A 12 9.17 13.70 6.14
CA SER A 12 10.44 14.05 5.49
C SER A 12 11.19 15.16 6.23
N TYR A 13 10.49 16.19 6.70
CA TYR A 13 11.10 17.25 7.51
C TYR A 13 11.55 16.72 8.87
N LEU A 14 10.73 15.90 9.52
CA LEU A 14 11.08 15.28 10.80
C LEU A 14 12.34 14.41 10.70
N LEU A 15 12.45 13.59 9.64
CA LEU A 15 13.63 12.77 9.39
C LEU A 15 14.86 13.63 9.10
N GLN A 16 14.70 14.73 8.37
CA GLN A 16 15.77 15.69 8.11
C GLN A 16 16.28 16.34 9.40
N ASP A 17 15.39 16.69 10.34
CA ASP A 17 15.76 17.22 11.66
C ASP A 17 16.58 16.21 12.48
N PHE A 18 16.34 14.91 12.29
CA PHE A 18 17.16 13.83 12.86
C PHE A 18 18.44 13.52 12.07
N GLY A 19 18.73 14.25 10.99
CA GLY A 19 19.91 14.04 10.15
C GLY A 19 19.79 12.86 9.19
N VAL A 20 18.58 12.34 8.97
CA VAL A 20 18.30 11.24 8.03
C VAL A 20 17.87 11.83 6.69
N SER A 21 18.63 11.56 5.63
CA SER A 21 18.27 12.00 4.28
C SER A 21 17.18 11.12 3.67
N CYS A 22 16.08 11.72 3.23
CA CYS A 22 15.05 11.04 2.45
C CYS A 22 15.40 11.01 0.96
N SER A 23 15.30 9.84 0.33
CA SER A 23 15.37 9.73 -1.13
C SER A 23 14.14 10.37 -1.77
N LEU A 24 14.35 11.33 -2.67
CA LEU A 24 13.27 11.98 -3.42
C LEU A 24 12.71 11.08 -4.52
N SER A 25 11.50 11.45 -4.95
CA SER A 25 10.52 10.63 -5.66
C SER A 25 9.96 9.49 -4.81
N ILE A 26 9.29 9.85 -3.71
CA ILE A 26 8.61 8.89 -2.83
C ILE A 26 7.45 8.24 -3.60
N ALA A 27 7.47 6.91 -3.74
CA ALA A 27 6.40 6.18 -4.41
C ALA A 27 5.09 6.29 -3.61
N LEU A 28 4.03 6.84 -4.23
CA LEU A 28 2.71 7.00 -3.64
C LEU A 28 1.70 6.10 -4.37
N PHE A 29 1.32 4.98 -3.75
CA PHE A 29 0.41 4.02 -4.39
C PHE A 29 -1.07 4.42 -4.24
N CYS A 30 -1.80 4.45 -5.35
CA CYS A 30 -3.23 4.78 -5.39
C CYS A 30 -4.02 3.85 -6.31
N ASP A 31 -5.19 3.40 -5.87
CA ASP A 31 -6.11 2.56 -6.64
C ASP A 31 -7.04 3.35 -7.56
N ASN A 32 -7.27 4.63 -7.25
CA ASN A 32 -8.12 5.49 -8.05
C ASN A 32 -7.38 6.09 -9.24
N LYS A 33 -7.59 5.51 -10.42
CA LYS A 33 -7.05 6.03 -11.70
C LYS A 33 -7.49 7.46 -12.00
N ALA A 34 -8.72 7.85 -11.63
CA ALA A 34 -9.19 9.21 -11.87
C ALA A 34 -8.34 10.22 -11.08
N THR A 35 -8.01 9.90 -9.82
CA THR A 35 -7.15 10.76 -8.99
C THR A 35 -5.71 10.81 -9.53
N LEU A 36 -5.19 9.71 -10.10
CA LEU A 36 -3.91 9.71 -10.80
C LEU A 36 -3.92 10.64 -12.04
N HIS A 37 -4.95 10.53 -12.88
CA HIS A 37 -5.09 11.36 -14.08
C HIS A 37 -5.25 12.84 -13.75
N ILE A 38 -6.00 13.17 -12.70
CA ILE A 38 -6.16 14.55 -12.21
C ILE A 38 -4.81 15.10 -11.72
N THR A 39 -3.97 14.27 -11.10
CA THR A 39 -2.63 14.67 -10.64
C THR A 39 -1.70 14.98 -11.83
N THR A 40 -1.72 14.13 -12.86
CA THR A 40 -0.77 14.24 -13.99
C THR A 40 -1.21 15.17 -15.11
N ASN A 41 -2.51 15.45 -15.26
CA ASN A 41 -3.04 16.29 -16.34
C ASN A 41 -3.76 17.54 -15.82
N PRO A 42 -3.28 18.76 -16.13
CA PRO A 42 -3.91 20.00 -15.69
C PRO A 42 -5.21 20.36 -16.43
N MET A 43 -5.59 19.69 -17.53
CA MET A 43 -6.74 20.13 -18.36
C MET A 43 -8.14 19.76 -17.83
N PHE A 44 -8.26 19.04 -16.71
CA PHE A 44 -9.57 18.76 -16.09
C PHE A 44 -10.00 19.87 -15.12
N HIS A 45 -10.24 21.07 -15.66
CA HIS A 45 -10.84 22.19 -14.94
C HIS A 45 -12.28 22.41 -15.43
N LYS A 46 -13.32 21.98 -14.69
CA LYS A 46 -14.55 22.81 -14.54
C LYS A 46 -15.68 22.42 -13.58
N LEU A 47 -15.69 21.29 -12.86
CA LEU A 47 -16.93 20.91 -12.12
C LEU A 47 -16.85 20.63 -10.62
N THR A 48 -15.70 20.81 -9.95
CA THR A 48 -15.63 20.58 -8.49
C THR A 48 -14.66 21.52 -7.81
N LYS A 49 -15.15 22.71 -7.41
CA LYS A 49 -14.39 23.69 -6.61
C LYS A 49 -13.82 23.11 -5.29
N HIS A 50 -14.41 22.03 -4.78
CA HIS A 50 -13.94 21.38 -3.54
C HIS A 50 -12.77 20.39 -3.73
N ILE A 51 -12.50 19.94 -4.97
CA ILE A 51 -11.42 18.99 -5.31
C ILE A 51 -10.13 19.73 -5.69
N GLU A 52 -10.21 21.04 -5.90
CA GLU A 52 -9.13 21.85 -6.46
C GLU A 52 -7.93 21.93 -5.52
N ILE A 53 -8.13 22.20 -4.22
CA ILE A 53 -7.04 22.33 -3.24
C ILE A 53 -6.27 21.02 -3.08
N ASP A 54 -6.97 19.90 -2.85
CA ASP A 54 -6.35 18.59 -2.69
C ASP A 54 -5.59 18.18 -3.95
N CYS A 55 -6.13 18.51 -5.12
CA CYS A 55 -5.47 18.28 -6.39
C CYS A 55 -4.19 19.12 -6.53
N HIS A 56 -4.22 20.39 -6.13
CA HIS A 56 -3.05 21.27 -6.19
C HIS A 56 -1.91 20.74 -5.33
N VAL A 57 -2.19 20.38 -4.07
CA VAL A 57 -1.16 19.85 -3.15
C VAL A 57 -0.44 18.64 -3.75
N VAL A 58 -1.18 17.68 -4.28
CA VAL A 58 -0.60 16.45 -4.84
C VAL A 58 0.14 16.73 -6.15
N ARG A 59 -0.41 17.61 -7.00
CA ARG A 59 0.20 17.99 -8.28
C ARG A 59 1.50 18.77 -8.08
N ASP A 60 1.52 19.70 -7.15
CA ASP A 60 2.72 20.50 -6.86
C ASP A 60 3.81 19.59 -6.30
N ALA A 61 3.48 18.69 -5.37
CA ALA A 61 4.42 17.69 -4.87
C ALA A 61 4.93 16.73 -5.97
N TYR A 62 4.10 16.39 -6.97
CA TYR A 62 4.53 15.61 -8.13
C TYR A 62 5.48 16.41 -9.03
N LYS A 63 5.16 17.67 -9.34
CA LYS A 63 6.00 18.56 -10.16
C LYS A 63 7.34 18.88 -9.51
N ASP A 64 7.35 19.02 -8.19
CA ASP A 64 8.56 19.23 -7.39
C ASP A 64 9.43 17.96 -7.31
N GLY A 65 8.96 16.83 -7.86
CA GLY A 65 9.65 15.54 -7.79
C GLY A 65 9.63 14.91 -6.40
N PHE A 66 8.84 15.45 -5.46
CA PHE A 66 8.74 14.94 -4.10
C PHE A 66 8.05 13.56 -4.05
N VAL A 67 6.96 13.39 -4.80
CA VAL A 67 6.23 12.12 -4.90
C VAL A 67 6.11 11.63 -6.33
N SER A 68 6.04 10.30 -6.49
CA SER A 68 5.71 9.61 -7.74
C SER A 68 4.45 8.76 -7.54
N PRO A 69 3.26 9.31 -7.87
CA PRO A 69 2.01 8.57 -7.81
C PRO A 69 2.03 7.39 -8.78
N THR A 70 1.75 6.18 -8.28
CA THR A 70 1.72 4.96 -9.07
C THR A 70 0.39 4.25 -8.86
N HIS A 71 -0.22 3.77 -9.95
CA HIS A 71 -1.45 3.01 -9.85
C HIS A 71 -1.19 1.60 -9.30
N VAL A 72 -1.99 1.20 -8.32
CA VAL A 72 -2.06 -0.18 -7.81
C VAL A 72 -3.49 -0.68 -7.90
N ARG A 73 -3.71 -1.97 -8.15
CA ARG A 73 -5.07 -2.52 -8.10
C ARG A 73 -5.58 -2.47 -6.67
N GLY A 74 -6.87 -2.17 -6.44
CA GLY A 74 -7.46 -2.14 -5.09
C GLY A 74 -7.24 -3.45 -4.31
N THR A 75 -7.27 -4.61 -4.98
CA THR A 75 -6.96 -5.92 -4.37
C THR A 75 -5.51 -6.08 -3.90
N ALA A 76 -4.62 -5.20 -4.33
CA ALA A 76 -3.22 -5.16 -3.93
C ALA A 76 -2.89 -3.90 -3.10
N GLN A 77 -3.87 -3.05 -2.80
CA GLN A 77 -3.68 -1.85 -2.01
C GLN A 77 -3.66 -2.20 -0.52
N ILE A 78 -2.45 -2.30 0.05
CA ILE A 78 -2.22 -2.65 1.46
C ILE A 78 -2.96 -1.69 2.41
N ALA A 79 -3.02 -0.40 2.05
CA ALA A 79 -3.71 0.62 2.84
C ALA A 79 -5.21 0.36 3.01
N ASP A 80 -5.85 -0.34 2.07
CA ASP A 80 -7.28 -0.63 2.16
C ASP A 80 -7.60 -1.50 3.38
N MET A 81 -6.69 -2.38 3.81
CA MET A 81 -6.95 -3.26 4.97
C MET A 81 -7.14 -2.47 6.28
N PHE A 82 -6.62 -1.25 6.35
CA PHE A 82 -6.75 -0.36 7.51
C PHE A 82 -8.00 0.51 7.45
N THR A 83 -8.68 0.59 6.31
CA THR A 83 -9.80 1.53 6.07
C THR A 83 -11.09 0.84 5.65
N LYS A 84 -11.03 -0.40 5.18
CA LYS A 84 -12.16 -1.18 4.68
C LYS A 84 -12.20 -2.56 5.34
N ALA A 85 -13.41 -3.12 5.48
CA ALA A 85 -13.59 -4.50 5.89
C ALA A 85 -13.30 -5.46 4.71
N PHE A 86 -12.50 -6.50 4.95
CA PHE A 86 -12.16 -7.52 3.95
C PHE A 86 -12.59 -8.92 4.40
N PRO A 87 -12.98 -9.81 3.46
CA PRO A 87 -13.10 -11.23 3.75
C PRO A 87 -11.77 -11.82 4.21
N PRO A 88 -11.78 -12.88 5.05
CA PRO A 88 -10.57 -13.46 5.63
C PRO A 88 -9.47 -13.80 4.62
N LYS A 89 -9.85 -14.33 3.44
CA LYS A 89 -8.91 -14.68 2.37
C LYS A 89 -8.16 -13.46 1.82
N SER A 90 -8.88 -12.38 1.51
CA SER A 90 -8.29 -11.15 0.98
C SER A 90 -7.44 -10.44 2.05
N PHE A 91 -7.91 -10.45 3.31
CA PHE A 91 -7.16 -9.90 4.42
C PHE A 91 -5.83 -10.65 4.63
N ALA A 92 -5.85 -11.98 4.66
CA ALA A 92 -4.63 -12.79 4.82
C ALA A 92 -3.61 -12.53 3.67
N SER A 93 -4.09 -12.39 2.44
CA SER A 93 -3.23 -12.04 1.28
C SER A 93 -2.62 -10.65 1.36
N LEU A 94 -3.30 -9.68 1.99
CA LEU A 94 -2.77 -8.34 2.23
C LEU A 94 -1.79 -8.34 3.42
N VAL A 95 -2.09 -9.09 4.49
CA VAL A 95 -1.22 -9.26 5.66
C VAL A 95 0.11 -9.90 5.29
N SER A 96 0.12 -10.90 4.41
CA SER A 96 1.37 -11.52 3.96
C SER A 96 2.31 -10.55 3.22
N LYS A 97 1.82 -9.40 2.74
CA LYS A 97 2.61 -8.37 2.06
C LYS A 97 3.17 -7.29 2.99
N LEU A 98 2.74 -7.25 4.26
CA LEU A 98 3.22 -6.26 5.24
C LEU A 98 4.63 -6.54 5.75
N GLY A 99 5.21 -7.71 5.46
CA GLY A 99 6.55 -8.07 5.93
C GLY A 99 6.62 -8.21 7.46
N LEU A 100 5.52 -8.62 8.10
CA LEU A 100 5.47 -8.80 9.55
C LEU A 100 6.46 -9.89 9.97
N VAL A 101 7.32 -9.56 10.93
CA VAL A 101 8.23 -10.51 11.57
C VAL A 101 7.57 -10.98 12.86
N SER A 102 7.42 -12.29 13.01
CA SER A 102 7.00 -12.88 14.27
C SER A 102 8.13 -12.68 15.28
N LEU A 103 7.90 -11.78 16.24
CA LEU A 103 8.67 -11.80 17.48
C LEU A 103 8.21 -13.03 18.24
N ASP A 104 9.14 -13.86 18.70
CA ASP A 104 8.82 -15.08 19.44
C ASP A 104 7.76 -14.78 20.52
N PRO A 105 6.74 -15.64 20.67
CA PRO A 105 5.62 -15.33 21.54
C PRO A 105 6.11 -15.21 22.99
N SER A 106 6.22 -13.97 23.47
CA SER A 106 6.21 -13.71 24.90
C SER A 106 4.88 -14.23 25.46
N PRO A 107 4.86 -14.98 26.57
CA PRO A 107 3.65 -15.60 27.12
C PRO A 107 2.64 -14.59 27.69
N THR A 108 2.91 -13.30 27.58
CA THR A 108 2.06 -12.24 28.11
C THR A 108 0.94 -11.87 27.15
N CYS A 109 -0.20 -12.50 27.42
CA CYS A 109 -1.58 -12.01 27.23
C CYS A 109 -1.98 -11.45 25.85
N GLY A 110 -2.72 -12.27 25.10
CA GLY A 110 -3.85 -11.79 24.30
C GLY A 110 -3.82 -12.17 22.82
N GLY A 111 -4.24 -13.40 22.52
CA GLY A 111 -4.79 -13.77 21.21
C GLY A 111 -3.84 -13.58 20.02
N ALA A 112 -2.80 -14.41 19.92
CA ALA A 112 -2.13 -14.65 18.65
C ALA A 112 -3.15 -15.28 17.70
N VAL A 113 -3.78 -14.44 16.87
CA VAL A 113 -4.68 -14.87 15.82
C VAL A 113 -3.87 -15.79 14.91
N LYS A 114 -4.37 -17.02 14.75
CA LYS A 114 -3.89 -18.08 13.87
C LYS A 114 -3.96 -17.70 12.38
N ILE A 115 -3.46 -16.53 11.99
CA ILE A 115 -3.39 -16.10 10.59
C ILE A 115 -2.35 -16.93 9.84
N TYR A 116 -1.24 -17.26 10.51
CA TYR A 116 -0.17 -18.07 9.91
C TYR A 116 -0.55 -19.53 9.72
N ASP A 117 -1.29 -20.14 10.65
CA ASP A 117 -1.77 -21.53 10.49
C ASP A 117 -2.63 -21.67 9.20
N LEU A 118 -3.45 -20.67 8.90
CA LEU A 118 -4.25 -20.64 7.67
C LEU A 118 -3.42 -20.40 6.40
N LEU A 119 -2.31 -19.66 6.48
CA LEU A 119 -1.40 -19.41 5.35
C LEU A 119 -0.47 -20.62 5.07
N LEU A 120 -0.14 -21.39 6.11
CA LEU A 120 0.63 -22.64 5.99
C LEU A 120 -0.22 -23.75 5.36
N GLU A 121 -1.48 -23.90 5.75
CA GLU A 121 -2.39 -24.89 5.16
C GLU A 121 -2.68 -24.63 3.67
N GLN A 122 -2.77 -23.36 3.25
CA GLN A 122 -3.01 -23.01 1.85
C GLN A 122 -1.79 -23.26 0.94
N ASN A 123 -0.56 -23.14 1.46
CA ASN A 123 0.66 -23.42 0.69
C ASN A 123 0.97 -24.92 0.55
N GLN A 124 0.45 -25.77 1.44
CA GLN A 124 0.62 -27.23 1.32
C GLN A 124 -0.30 -27.86 0.25
N GLN A 125 -1.35 -27.18 -0.19
CA GLN A 125 -2.29 -27.71 -1.18
C GLN A 125 -1.90 -27.43 -2.66
N GLN A 126 -0.83 -26.67 -2.92
CA GLN A 126 -0.36 -26.37 -4.29
C GLN A 126 0.85 -27.19 -4.75
N SER A 127 1.43 -28.06 -3.93
CA SER A 127 2.61 -28.86 -4.28
C SER A 127 2.35 -30.31 -4.70
N HIS A 128 1.09 -30.73 -4.90
CA HIS A 128 0.71 -32.13 -5.22
C HIS A 128 0.11 -32.33 -6.62
N GLY A 129 0.57 -31.59 -7.62
CA GLY A 129 0.05 -31.66 -8.99
C GLY A 129 1.09 -31.53 -10.09
N ALA A 130 2.26 -32.17 -9.97
CA ALA A 130 3.18 -32.34 -11.09
C ALA A 130 4.06 -33.57 -10.86
N GLY A 131 3.59 -34.75 -11.28
CA GLY A 131 4.42 -35.95 -11.25
C GLY A 131 3.66 -37.21 -11.60
N THR A 132 3.46 -37.46 -12.90
CA THR A 132 3.64 -38.77 -13.57
C THR A 132 3.30 -38.61 -15.05
N ASP A 133 4.32 -38.65 -15.91
CA ASP A 133 4.42 -39.60 -17.03
C ASP A 133 5.51 -39.16 -18.00
N ALA A 134 6.68 -39.77 -17.84
CA ALA A 134 7.66 -39.97 -18.90
C ALA A 134 8.55 -41.14 -18.48
N ASP A 135 8.15 -42.35 -18.84
CA ASP A 135 9.07 -43.45 -19.14
C ASP A 135 8.33 -44.55 -19.95
N LEU A 136 8.95 -44.88 -21.09
CA LEU A 136 8.61 -45.83 -22.18
C LEU A 136 7.79 -45.31 -23.37
#